data_AF-A0A2E2E654-F1
#
_entry.id   AF-A0A2E2E654-F1
#
_cell.length_a   1.000
_cell.length_b   1.000
_cell.length_c   1.000
_cell.angle_alpha   90.00
_cell.angle_beta   90.00
_cell.angle_gamma   90.00
#
_symmetry.space_group_name_H-M   'P 1'
#
loop_
_entity.id
_entity.type
_entity.pdbx_description
1 polymer ?
#
loop_
_entity_poly.entity_id
_entity_poly.type
_entity_poly.pdbx_seq_one_letter_code
_entity_poly.pdbx_strand_id
1 'polypeptide(L)'
;MDFDKPPPEIGPHEERELELMLAGVKPLAYFSELTRAEFEFPDAEFEPYVQAGRIIKRDILHIQKMFGQDEEIRSLYYALPGEEWRIDKAHANRLRGYLTREKSDDDSREMGELLGYTKHEIDVFLKWSARLHKARRDGERNPLRSTA
;
A
#
# COMPACT_ATOMS: atom_id res chain seq x y z
N MET A 1 7.27 13.81 -20.10
CA MET A 1 6.34 13.86 -18.96
C MET A 1 7.01 13.11 -17.84
N ASP A 2 7.15 13.70 -16.65
CA ASP A 2 7.71 13.01 -15.50
C ASP A 2 6.69 11.99 -14.99
N PHE A 3 6.96 10.72 -15.26
CA PHE A 3 6.21 9.60 -14.71
C PHE A 3 6.76 9.13 -13.36
N ASP A 4 7.80 9.81 -12.86
CA ASP A 4 8.56 9.42 -11.68
C ASP A 4 7.79 9.66 -10.37
N LYS A 5 6.76 10.51 -10.38
CA LYS A 5 5.95 10.81 -9.20
C LYS A 5 4.45 10.74 -9.49
N PRO A 6 3.64 10.23 -8.54
CA PRO A 6 2.20 10.35 -8.62
C PRO A 6 1.79 11.84 -8.68
N PRO A 7 0.69 12.18 -9.37
CA PRO A 7 0.11 13.52 -9.33
C PRO A 7 -0.12 13.97 -7.88
N PRO A 8 0.10 15.25 -7.55
CA PRO A 8 -0.04 15.77 -6.18
C PRO A 8 -1.47 15.65 -5.63
N GLU A 9 -2.46 15.45 -6.51
CA GLU A 9 -3.84 15.18 -6.16
C GLU A 9 -4.07 13.77 -5.61
N ILE A 10 -3.08 12.87 -5.71
CA ILE A 10 -3.05 11.61 -4.98
C ILE A 10 -2.37 11.97 -3.66
N GLY A 11 -3.16 12.24 -2.61
CA GLY A 11 -2.68 12.84 -1.37
C GLY A 11 -1.41 12.15 -0.87
N PRO A 12 -0.42 12.89 -0.32
CA PRO A 12 0.70 12.24 0.33
C PRO A 12 0.18 11.64 1.63
N HIS A 13 -0.31 10.41 1.53
CA HIS A 13 -0.66 9.56 2.66
C HIS A 13 0.57 8.76 3.09
N GLU A 14 1.47 8.46 2.14
CA GLU A 14 2.78 7.85 2.40
C GLU A 14 3.62 8.79 3.27
N GLU A 15 4.34 8.20 4.24
CA GLU A 15 5.18 8.87 5.25
C GLU A 15 4.39 9.75 6.25
N ARG A 16 3.06 9.83 6.10
CA ARG A 16 2.16 10.61 6.94
C ARG A 16 1.07 9.75 7.56
N GLU A 17 1.20 8.42 7.49
CA GLU A 17 0.16 7.50 7.90
C GLU A 17 -0.22 7.69 9.37
N LEU A 18 0.78 7.74 10.26
CA LEU A 18 0.53 7.93 11.68
C LEU A 18 -0.12 9.30 11.96
N GLU A 19 0.39 10.38 11.37
CA GLU A 19 -0.18 11.73 11.50
C GLU A 19 -1.65 11.74 11.11
N LEU A 20 -1.98 11.20 9.93
CA LEU A 20 -3.33 11.19 9.38
C LEU A 20 -4.27 10.25 10.15
N MET A 21 -3.76 9.13 10.68
CA MET A 21 -4.53 8.25 11.56
C MET A 21 -4.85 8.95 12.87
N LEU A 22 -3.89 9.62 13.50
CA LEU A 22 -4.10 10.37 14.75
C LEU A 22 -5.07 11.55 14.57
N ALA A 23 -5.13 12.12 13.36
CA ALA A 23 -6.12 13.13 12.99
C ALA A 23 -7.51 12.54 12.64
N GLY A 24 -7.66 11.22 12.60
CA GLY A 24 -8.91 10.53 12.26
C GLY A 24 -9.25 10.54 10.77
N VAL A 25 -8.33 10.98 9.91
CA VAL A 25 -8.54 11.10 8.45
C VAL A 25 -8.25 9.77 7.75
N LYS A 26 -7.18 9.09 8.16
CA LYS A 26 -6.78 7.81 7.60
C LYS A 26 -7.31 6.67 8.49
N PRO A 27 -8.25 5.83 8.01
CA PRO A 27 -8.82 4.77 8.83
C PRO A 27 -7.94 3.50 8.87
N LEU A 28 -7.08 3.31 7.87
CA LEU A 28 -6.20 2.15 7.73
C LEU A 28 -4.85 2.55 7.13
N ALA A 29 -3.76 2.14 7.78
CA ALA A 29 -2.42 2.09 7.21
C ALA A 29 -1.99 0.64 6.98
N TYR A 30 -1.18 0.42 5.94
CA TYR A 30 -0.73 -0.89 5.52
C TYR A 30 0.70 -0.80 4.99
N PHE A 31 1.58 -1.61 5.58
CA PHE A 31 2.96 -1.77 5.18
C PHE A 31 3.20 -3.23 4.86
N SER A 32 3.98 -3.54 3.83
CA SER A 32 4.31 -4.93 3.53
C SER A 32 5.61 -5.04 2.79
N GLU A 33 6.42 -6.00 3.23
CA GLU A 33 7.70 -6.28 2.61
C GLU A 33 8.14 -7.72 2.93
N LEU A 34 9.04 -8.26 2.11
CA LEU A 34 9.79 -9.48 2.38
C LEU A 34 10.48 -9.40 3.74
N THR A 35 10.40 -10.48 4.53
CA THR A 35 11.07 -10.52 5.85
C THR A 35 12.60 -10.47 5.73
N ARG A 36 13.14 -10.88 4.58
CA ARG A 36 14.57 -10.80 4.27
C ARG A 36 15.03 -9.45 3.69
N ALA A 37 14.12 -8.52 3.41
CA ALA A 37 14.51 -7.21 2.91
C ALA A 37 14.94 -6.30 4.06
N GLU A 38 15.84 -5.38 3.77
CA GLU A 38 16.23 -4.30 4.68
C GLU A 38 15.16 -3.19 4.59
N PHE A 39 14.02 -3.41 5.23
CA PHE A 39 12.94 -2.44 5.37
C PHE A 39 12.67 -2.16 6.84
N GLU A 40 12.75 -0.90 7.22
CA GLU A 40 12.42 -0.44 8.57
C GLU A 40 10.90 -0.25 8.66
N PHE A 41 10.25 -1.19 9.34
CA PHE A 41 8.82 -1.07 9.63
C PHE A 41 8.59 -0.01 10.71
N PRO A 42 7.47 0.74 10.65
CA PRO A 42 7.19 1.83 11.57
C PRO A 42 6.67 1.35 12.94
N ASP A 43 7.02 0.12 13.34
CA ASP A 43 6.58 -0.50 14.59
C ASP A 43 6.80 0.45 15.78
N ALA A 44 8.01 1.00 15.91
CA ALA A 44 8.40 1.87 17.01
C ALA A 44 7.57 3.17 17.09
N GLU A 45 7.18 3.72 15.94
CA GLU A 45 6.40 4.96 15.87
C GLU A 45 4.93 4.74 16.28
N PHE A 46 4.36 3.60 15.89
CA PHE A 46 2.96 3.26 16.19
C PHE A 46 2.78 2.64 17.59
N GLU A 47 3.80 1.96 18.13
CA GLU A 47 3.70 1.18 19.37
C GLU A 47 3.09 1.94 20.55
N PRO A 48 3.46 3.21 20.84
CA PRO A 48 2.85 3.96 21.95
C PRO A 48 1.32 4.11 21.81
N TYR A 49 0.82 4.25 20.58
CA TYR A 49 -0.60 4.43 20.30
C TYR A 49 -1.36 3.10 20.30
N VAL A 50 -0.68 2.02 19.93
CA VAL A 50 -1.20 0.65 20.04
C VAL A 50 -1.36 0.27 21.51
N GLN A 51 -0.34 0.49 22.34
CA GLN A 51 -0.39 0.22 23.78
C GLN A 51 -1.46 1.06 24.49
N ALA A 52 -1.72 2.28 24.00
CA ALA A 52 -2.79 3.14 24.50
C ALA A 52 -4.20 2.77 23.99
N GLY A 53 -4.34 1.74 23.14
CA GLY A 53 -5.61 1.34 22.53
C GLY A 53 -6.19 2.36 21.54
N ARG A 54 -5.39 3.35 21.11
CA ARG A 54 -5.79 4.38 20.13
C ARG A 54 -5.68 3.91 18.69
N ILE A 55 -4.89 2.86 18.44
CA ILE A 55 -4.69 2.24 17.14
C ILE A 55 -4.69 0.72 17.34
N ILE A 56 -5.33 -0.01 16.43
CA ILE A 56 -5.34 -1.47 16.43
C ILE A 56 -4.29 -1.98 15.43
N LYS A 57 -3.36 -2.80 15.91
CA LYS A 57 -2.30 -3.42 15.10
C LYS A 57 -2.67 -4.85 14.71
N ARG A 58 -2.33 -5.24 13.48
CA ARG A 58 -2.30 -6.65 13.06
C ARG A 58 -1.04 -6.92 12.26
N ASP A 59 -0.25 -7.88 12.73
CA ASP A 59 1.00 -8.30 12.12
C ASP A 59 0.81 -9.71 11.56
N ILE A 60 0.93 -9.86 10.24
CA ILE A 60 0.62 -11.10 9.52
C ILE A 60 1.82 -11.51 8.68
N LEU A 61 2.41 -12.64 9.03
CA LEU A 61 3.38 -13.34 8.19
C LEU A 61 2.65 -14.31 7.26
N HIS A 62 3.00 -14.29 5.98
CA HIS A 62 2.45 -15.21 5.01
C HIS A 62 3.46 -15.53 3.91
N ILE A 63 3.31 -16.71 3.29
CA ILE A 63 4.15 -17.17 2.21
C ILE A 63 3.51 -16.80 0.87
N GLN A 64 4.29 -16.18 -0.01
CA GLN A 64 3.94 -15.95 -1.40
C GLN A 64 4.94 -16.63 -2.32
N LYS A 65 4.46 -17.29 -3.37
CA LYS A 65 5.33 -17.81 -4.43
C LYS A 65 5.75 -16.71 -5.39
N MET A 66 7.03 -16.34 -5.38
CA MET A 66 7.63 -15.37 -6.29
C MET A 66 8.80 -16.01 -7.04
N PHE A 67 8.80 -15.88 -8.38
CA PHE A 67 9.83 -16.47 -9.26
C PHE A 67 10.09 -17.98 -9.01
N GLY A 68 9.06 -18.72 -8.61
CA GLY A 68 9.14 -20.15 -8.33
C GLY A 68 9.63 -20.51 -6.92
N GLN A 69 9.94 -19.51 -6.10
CA GLN A 69 10.41 -19.68 -4.72
C GLN A 69 9.34 -19.22 -3.73
N ASP A 70 9.30 -19.87 -2.58
CA ASP A 70 8.45 -19.46 -1.47
C ASP A 70 9.16 -18.33 -0.72
N GLU A 71 8.50 -17.18 -0.65
CA GLU A 71 9.00 -15.97 -0.03
C GLU A 71 8.08 -15.58 1.12
N GLU A 72 8.67 -15.29 2.27
CA GLU A 72 7.93 -14.84 3.44
C GLU A 72 7.76 -13.33 3.41
N ILE A 73 6.51 -12.89 3.54
CA ILE A 73 6.13 -11.48 3.53
C ILE A 73 5.51 -11.16 4.89
N ARG A 74 6.01 -10.07 5.50
CA ARG A 74 5.37 -9.43 6.64
C ARG A 74 4.42 -8.36 6.14
N SER A 75 3.15 -8.49 6.50
CA SER A 75 2.11 -7.50 6.25
C SER A 75 1.65 -6.92 7.58
N LEU A 76 1.87 -5.62 7.75
CA LEU A 76 1.60 -4.88 8.97
C LEU A 76 0.47 -3.88 8.73
N TYR A 77 -0.61 -4.04 9.49
CA TYR A 77 -1.80 -3.21 9.40
C TYR A 77 -2.01 -2.42 10.69
N TYR A 78 -2.44 -1.17 10.53
CA TYR A 78 -2.89 -0.33 11.61
C TYR A 78 -4.26 0.25 11.26
N ALA A 79 -5.27 0.01 12.10
CA ALA A 79 -6.60 0.56 11.93
C ALA A 79 -6.98 1.47 13.11
N LEU A 80 -7.87 2.43 12.87
CA LEU A 80 -8.53 3.14 13.97
C LEU A 80 -9.49 2.19 14.71
N PRO A 81 -9.74 2.41 16.01
CA PRO A 81 -10.74 1.65 16.75
C PRO A 81 -12.11 1.71 16.07
N GLY A 82 -12.74 0.55 15.85
CA GLY A 82 -14.00 0.41 15.11
C GLY A 82 -13.83 0.23 13.59
N GLU A 83 -12.63 0.44 13.05
CA GLU A 83 -12.29 0.25 11.63
C GLU A 83 -11.52 -1.05 11.37
N GLU A 84 -11.48 -1.98 12.34
CA GLU A 84 -10.71 -3.23 12.26
C GLU A 84 -11.17 -4.12 11.11
N TRP A 85 -12.44 -4.02 10.73
CA TRP A 85 -13.02 -4.72 9.58
C TRP A 85 -12.27 -4.43 8.26
N ARG A 86 -11.63 -3.27 8.16
CA ARG A 86 -10.83 -2.89 6.99
C ARG A 86 -9.59 -3.75 6.86
N ILE A 87 -9.00 -4.19 7.97
CA ILE A 87 -7.81 -5.05 7.97
C ILE A 87 -8.12 -6.36 7.26
N ASP A 88 -9.23 -7.01 7.61
CA ASP A 88 -9.59 -8.31 7.06
C ASP A 88 -9.91 -8.21 5.57
N LYS A 89 -10.62 -7.15 5.15
CA LYS A 89 -10.88 -6.89 3.73
C LYS A 89 -9.62 -6.56 2.94
N ALA A 90 -8.75 -5.72 3.50
CA ALA A 90 -7.50 -5.34 2.86
C ALA A 90 -6.60 -6.56 2.69
N HIS A 91 -6.50 -7.41 3.70
CA HIS A 91 -5.71 -8.63 3.61
C HIS A 91 -6.28 -9.61 2.57
N ALA A 92 -7.60 -9.80 2.53
CA ALA A 92 -8.24 -10.62 1.50
C ALA A 92 -8.02 -10.07 0.07
N ASN A 93 -8.09 -8.75 -0.11
CA ASN A 93 -7.77 -8.09 -1.38
C ASN A 93 -6.32 -8.37 -1.80
N ARG A 94 -5.35 -8.27 -0.87
CA ARG A 94 -3.93 -8.56 -1.14
C ARG A 94 -3.70 -10.02 -1.51
N LEU A 95 -4.25 -10.95 -0.75
CA LEU A 95 -4.15 -12.39 -1.07
C LEU A 95 -4.73 -12.72 -2.45
N ARG A 96 -5.85 -12.10 -2.84
CA ARG A 96 -6.44 -12.27 -4.17
C ARG A 96 -5.49 -11.81 -5.28
N GLY A 97 -4.88 -10.63 -5.14
CA GLY A 97 -3.87 -10.14 -6.10
C GLY A 97 -2.64 -11.04 -6.18
N TYR A 98 -2.23 -11.62 -5.05
CA TYR A 98 -1.11 -12.56 -5.01
C TYR A 98 -1.40 -13.89 -5.70
N LEU A 99 -2.61 -14.43 -5.53
CA LEU A 99 -3.03 -15.70 -6.13
C LEU A 99 -3.24 -15.58 -7.64
N THR A 100 -3.90 -14.52 -8.08
CA THR A 100 -4.23 -14.31 -9.50
C THR A 100 -3.04 -13.79 -10.31
N ARG A 101 -2.05 -13.16 -9.64
CA ARG A 101 -0.97 -12.39 -10.27
C ARG A 101 -1.49 -11.27 -11.21
N GLU A 102 -2.76 -10.93 -11.07
CA GLU A 102 -3.42 -9.87 -11.81
C GLU A 102 -3.89 -8.84 -10.78
N LYS A 103 -3.65 -7.56 -11.09
CA LYS A 103 -4.19 -6.46 -10.30
C LYS A 103 -5.25 -5.79 -11.16
N SER A 104 -6.51 -5.93 -10.78
CA SER A 104 -7.58 -5.21 -11.47
C SER A 104 -7.69 -3.77 -10.98
N ASP A 105 -8.29 -2.91 -11.80
CA ASP A 105 -8.67 -1.57 -11.38
C ASP A 105 -9.63 -1.62 -10.18
N ASP A 106 -10.52 -2.62 -10.13
CA ASP A 106 -11.47 -2.79 -9.03
C ASP A 106 -10.79 -3.19 -7.72
N ASP A 107 -9.78 -4.06 -7.76
CA ASP A 107 -8.96 -4.37 -6.58
C ASP A 107 -8.23 -3.11 -6.09
N SER A 108 -7.76 -2.29 -7.02
CA SER A 108 -7.08 -1.04 -6.71
C SER A 108 -8.03 0.00 -6.10
N ARG A 109 -9.28 0.09 -6.59
CA ARG A 109 -10.33 0.92 -6.00
C ARG A 109 -10.65 0.47 -4.59
N GLU A 110 -10.95 -0.82 -4.42
CA GLU A 110 -11.28 -1.39 -3.11
C GLU A 110 -10.16 -1.10 -2.10
N MET A 111 -8.90 -1.34 -2.48
CA MET A 111 -7.76 -1.06 -1.60
C MET A 111 -7.65 0.45 -1.28
N GLY A 112 -7.85 1.32 -2.27
CA GLY A 112 -7.83 2.78 -2.06
C GLY A 112 -8.90 3.23 -1.05
N GLU A 113 -10.13 2.74 -1.20
CA GLU A 113 -11.24 3.03 -0.29
C GLU A 113 -10.96 2.51 1.13
N LEU A 114 -10.41 1.29 1.24
CA LEU A 114 -10.03 0.71 2.53
C LEU A 114 -8.96 1.56 3.23
N LEU A 115 -7.99 2.09 2.49
CA LEU A 115 -6.93 2.98 3.00
C LEU A 115 -7.39 4.42 3.29
N GLY A 116 -8.64 4.76 2.96
CA GLY A 116 -9.22 6.08 3.19
C GLY A 116 -8.98 7.12 2.10
N TYR A 117 -8.56 6.72 0.90
CA TYR A 117 -8.51 7.64 -0.23
C TYR A 117 -9.93 8.00 -0.68
N THR A 118 -10.11 9.26 -1.09
CA THR A 118 -11.34 9.72 -1.73
C THR A 118 -11.49 9.11 -3.11
N LYS A 119 -12.73 9.04 -3.61
CA LYS A 119 -13.01 8.59 -4.98
C LYS A 119 -12.20 9.37 -6.04
N HIS A 120 -12.02 10.68 -5.82
CA HIS A 120 -11.25 11.52 -6.72
C HIS A 120 -9.77 11.11 -6.77
N GLU A 121 -9.13 10.95 -5.60
CA GLU A 121 -7.74 10.46 -5.49
C GLU A 121 -7.56 9.10 -6.16
N ILE A 122 -8.49 8.18 -5.93
CA ILE A 122 -8.50 6.85 -6.54
C ILE A 122 -8.61 6.95 -8.07
N ASP A 123 -9.51 7.77 -8.59
CA ASP A 123 -9.68 7.95 -10.03
C ASP A 123 -8.44 8.57 -10.69
N VAL A 124 -7.77 9.50 -10.00
CA VAL A 124 -6.51 10.08 -10.46
C VAL A 124 -5.40 9.02 -10.45
N PHE A 125 -5.29 8.23 -9.40
CA PHE A 125 -4.33 7.12 -9.29
C PHE A 125 -4.49 6.10 -10.41
N LEU A 126 -5.71 5.64 -10.68
CA LEU A 126 -5.96 4.66 -11.74
C LEU A 126 -5.56 5.20 -13.13
N LYS A 127 -5.92 6.46 -13.42
CA LYS A 127 -5.54 7.11 -14.69
C LYS A 127 -4.03 7.23 -14.84
N TRP A 128 -3.33 7.63 -13.78
CA TRP A 128 -1.88 7.74 -13.76
C TRP A 128 -1.22 6.36 -13.93
N SER A 129 -1.67 5.36 -13.15
CA SER A 129 -1.17 3.99 -13.21
C SER A 129 -1.33 3.37 -14.61
N ALA A 130 -2.49 3.54 -15.24
CA ALA A 130 -2.73 3.06 -16.60
C ALA A 130 -1.78 3.68 -17.64
N ARG A 131 -1.50 5.00 -17.52
CA ARG A 131 -0.53 5.70 -18.38
C ARG A 131 0.89 5.19 -18.16
N LEU A 132 1.30 5.03 -16.89
CA LEU A 132 2.60 4.49 -16.53
C LEU A 132 2.81 3.07 -17.08
N HIS A 133 1.81 2.19 -16.92
CA HIS A 133 1.87 0.83 -17.47
C HIS A 133 1.93 0.82 -19.00
N LYS A 134 1.21 1.72 -19.67
CA LYS A 134 1.31 1.88 -21.12
C LYS A 134 2.72 2.32 -21.54
N ALA A 135 3.26 3.39 -20.95
CA ALA A 135 4.60 3.90 -21.28
C ALA A 135 5.69 2.83 -21.08
N ARG A 136 5.62 2.06 -19.98
CA ARG A 136 6.54 0.94 -19.71
C ARG A 136 6.45 -0.18 -20.76
N ARG A 137 5.24 -0.50 -21.24
CA ARG A 137 5.06 -1.49 -22.32
C ARG A 137 5.57 -0.98 -23.66
N ASP A 138 5.37 0.30 -23.94
CA ASP A 138 5.75 0.92 -25.21
C ASP A 138 7.27 1.18 -25.31
N GLY A 139 8.05 0.80 -24.29
CA GLY A 139 9.51 0.89 -24.30
C GLY A 139 10.05 2.31 -24.16
N GLU A 140 9.21 3.25 -23.70
CA GLU A 140 9.64 4.61 -23.37
C GLU A 140 10.62 4.51 -22.18
N ARG A 141 11.92 4.60 -22.49
CA ARG A 141 13.00 4.51 -21.50
C ARG A 141 12.83 5.59 -20.44
N ASN A 142 12.88 5.18 -19.18
CA ASN A 142 13.33 6.05 -18.10
C ASN A 142 14.79 6.46 -18.41
N PRO A 143 15.12 7.76 -18.50
CA PRO A 143 16.49 8.20 -18.82
C PRO A 143 17.55 7.85 -17.77
N LEU A 144 17.23 7.21 -16.63
CA LEU A 144 18.19 6.93 -15.56
C LEU A 144 18.86 5.53 -15.57
N ARG A 145 18.85 4.80 -16.69
CA ARG A 145 19.84 3.70 -16.91
C ARG A 145 20.98 4.10 -17.83
N SER A 146 21.39 5.37 -17.76
CA SER A 146 22.73 5.79 -18.16
C SER A 146 23.43 6.38 -16.94
N THR A 147 24.57 5.77 -16.60
CA THR A 147 25.61 6.23 -15.66
C THR A 147 25.24 6.36 -14.17
N ALA A 148 25.62 5.34 -13.39
CA ALA A 148 26.75 5.43 -12.46
C ALA A 148 27.37 4.03 -12.30
#